data_AF-A0A536SBJ9-F1
#
_entry.id   AF-A0A536SBJ9-F1
#
_cell.length_a   1.000
_cell.length_b   1.000
_cell.length_c   1.000
_cell.angle_alpha   90.00
_cell.angle_beta   90.00
_cell.angle_gamma   90.00
#
_symmetry.space_group_name_H-M   'P 1'
#
loop_
_entity.id
_entity.type
_entity.pdbx_description
1 polymer ?
#
loop_
_entity_poly.entity_id
_entity_poly.type
_entity_poly.pdbx_seq_one_letter_code
_entity_poly.pdbx_strand_id
1 'polypeptide(L)'
;MAIDLKNATFQGYKRENGRVGVRNHVIILPVDDLSNAACEAVANNIKGTLAIPHPYGRLQFGADLELHFRTLIGTGSNPNVAAVVVIGIEDGWAKRVADGIARTGKPVSYFGIEGHGDMETVRLASKAAKEYVHWASELQREERALKDLWVSTKCGESDTTSGIGSNPCVGNAFDKLYPHGVTLVFGETTELTGGEQLVAARCRTPQVREKFMTM
;
A
#
# COMPACT_ATOMS: atom_id res chain seq x y z
N MET A 1 9.54 23.27 -24.47
CA MET A 1 10.82 22.57 -24.22
C MET A 1 10.49 21.23 -23.58
N ALA A 2 11.03 20.12 -24.08
CA ALA A 2 10.87 18.83 -23.41
C ALA A 2 11.64 18.88 -22.08
N ILE A 3 11.01 18.44 -20.99
CA ILE A 3 11.66 18.33 -19.68
C ILE A 3 12.68 17.19 -19.77
N ASP A 4 13.96 17.45 -19.50
CA ASP A 4 14.98 16.41 -19.42
C ASP A 4 14.93 15.75 -18.04
N LEU A 5 14.47 14.49 -18.00
CA LEU A 5 14.37 13.69 -16.78
C LEU A 5 15.45 12.61 -16.66
N LYS A 6 16.47 12.59 -17.55
CA LYS A 6 17.48 11.50 -17.58
C LYS A 6 18.22 11.31 -16.26
N ASN A 7 18.56 12.41 -15.59
CA ASN A 7 19.24 12.42 -14.29
C ASN A 7 18.34 12.92 -13.17
N ALA A 8 17.01 12.86 -13.34
CA ALA A 8 16.09 13.32 -12.32
C ALA A 8 16.17 12.40 -11.08
N THR A 9 16.15 13.03 -9.91
CA THR A 9 16.22 12.37 -8.62
C THR A 9 15.09 12.85 -7.71
N PHE A 10 14.84 12.12 -6.62
CA PHE A 10 13.94 12.54 -5.56
C PHE A 10 14.46 12.09 -4.19
N GLN A 11 14.01 12.76 -3.14
CA GLN A 11 14.35 12.42 -1.76
C GLN A 11 13.42 11.31 -1.22
N GLY A 12 13.96 10.10 -1.08
CA GLY A 12 13.19 8.91 -0.71
C GLY A 12 13.83 8.08 0.40
N TYR A 13 13.05 7.21 1.03
CA TYR A 13 13.50 6.25 2.03
C TYR A 13 13.78 4.91 1.36
N LYS A 14 15.05 4.51 1.30
CA LYS A 14 15.43 3.19 0.83
C LYS A 14 15.01 2.14 1.86
N ARG A 15 14.40 1.05 1.40
CA ARG A 15 14.02 -0.10 2.22
C ARG A 15 14.96 -1.28 2.00
N GLU A 16 14.92 -2.23 2.91
CA GLU A 16 15.77 -3.42 2.98
C GLU A 16 15.61 -4.29 1.72
N ASN A 17 14.41 -4.35 1.16
CA ASN A 17 14.10 -5.04 -0.10
C ASN A 17 14.41 -4.22 -1.37
N GLY A 18 15.09 -3.08 -1.25
CA GLY A 18 15.47 -2.22 -2.37
C GLY A 18 14.37 -1.31 -2.92
N ARG A 19 13.13 -1.42 -2.43
CA ARG A 19 12.05 -0.48 -2.76
C ARG A 19 12.31 0.88 -2.12
N VAL A 20 11.74 1.94 -2.72
CA VAL A 20 11.86 3.31 -2.19
C VAL A 20 10.49 3.87 -1.84
N GLY A 21 10.36 4.42 -0.64
CA GLY A 21 9.18 5.15 -0.17
C GLY A 21 9.38 6.66 -0.27
N VAL A 22 8.30 7.39 -0.55
CA VAL A 22 8.27 8.86 -0.47
C VAL A 22 7.74 9.36 0.89
N ARG A 23 7.32 8.44 1.76
CA ARG A 23 6.86 8.65 3.14
C ARG A 23 7.46 7.58 4.07
N ASN A 24 7.26 7.76 5.37
CA ASN A 24 7.85 6.93 6.42
C ASN A 24 6.86 6.70 7.57
N HIS A 25 5.78 5.97 7.29
CA HIS A 25 4.70 5.73 8.24
C HIS A 25 4.97 4.50 9.12
N VAL A 26 4.64 4.62 10.40
CA VAL A 26 4.36 3.46 11.26
C VAL A 26 2.85 3.29 11.25
N ILE A 27 2.36 2.13 10.81
CA ILE A 27 0.92 1.90 10.70
C ILE A 27 0.44 0.88 11.73
N ILE A 28 -0.81 1.06 12.17
CA ILE A 28 -1.54 0.08 12.98
C ILE A 28 -2.61 -0.52 12.07
N LEU A 29 -2.44 -1.79 11.72
CA LEU A 29 -3.20 -2.48 10.68
C LEU A 29 -4.19 -3.47 11.32
N PRO A 30 -5.50 -3.18 11.33
CA PRO A 30 -6.49 -4.16 11.71
C PRO A 30 -6.55 -5.29 10.66
N VAL A 31 -6.74 -6.52 11.12
CA VAL A 31 -7.03 -7.67 10.24
C VAL A 31 -8.51 -7.70 9.86
N ASP A 32 -9.36 -7.22 10.77
CA ASP A 32 -10.80 -7.29 10.71
C ASP A 32 -11.41 -6.01 11.30
N ASP A 33 -12.68 -5.77 10.97
CA ASP A 33 -13.41 -4.58 11.40
C ASP A 33 -13.63 -4.52 12.92
N LEU A 34 -13.63 -5.66 13.62
CA LEU A 34 -13.72 -5.73 15.08
C LEU A 34 -12.46 -5.19 15.76
N SER A 35 -11.30 -5.36 15.11
CA SER A 35 -10.00 -4.89 15.60
C SER A 35 -9.75 -3.40 15.33
N ASN A 36 -10.62 -2.72 14.58
CA ASN A 36 -10.47 -1.30 14.26
C ASN A 36 -10.35 -0.43 15.52
N ALA A 37 -11.21 -0.66 16.52
CA ALA A 37 -11.22 0.15 17.75
C ALA A 37 -9.88 0.04 18.52
N ALA A 38 -9.31 -1.16 18.60
CA ALA A 38 -7.99 -1.38 19.22
C ALA A 38 -6.89 -0.64 18.44
N CYS A 39 -6.90 -0.72 17.11
CA CYS A 39 -5.95 -0.01 16.26
C CYS A 39 -6.03 1.51 16.42
N GLU A 40 -7.24 2.06 16.46
CA GLU A 40 -7.49 3.48 16.67
C GLU A 40 -7.07 3.93 18.07
N ALA A 41 -7.31 3.11 19.10
CA ALA A 41 -6.85 3.38 20.47
C ALA A 41 -5.32 3.46 20.55
N VAL A 42 -4.61 2.54 19.91
CA VAL A 42 -3.13 2.58 19.80
C VAL A 42 -2.67 3.85 19.09
N ALA A 43 -3.31 4.21 17.97
CA ALA A 43 -2.95 5.42 17.23
C ALA A 43 -3.24 6.71 18.01
N ASN A 44 -4.28 6.71 18.84
CA ASN A 44 -4.55 7.81 19.75
C ASN A 44 -3.46 7.96 20.82
N ASN A 45 -2.99 6.84 21.37
CA ASN A 45 -1.95 6.79 22.41
C ASN A 45 -0.57 7.19 21.87
N ILE A 46 -0.20 6.71 20.68
CA ILE A 46 1.14 6.88 20.11
C ILE A 46 1.10 7.81 18.90
N LYS A 47 1.42 9.09 19.13
CA LYS A 47 1.51 10.08 18.06
C LYS A 47 2.60 9.71 17.05
N GLY A 48 2.32 9.97 15.77
CA GLY A 48 3.20 9.59 14.65
C GLY A 48 2.87 8.24 14.02
N THR A 49 1.93 7.49 14.59
CA THR A 49 1.36 6.29 13.97
C THR A 49 0.10 6.63 13.15
N LEU A 50 -0.30 5.72 12.27
CA LEU A 50 -1.51 5.82 11.46
C LEU A 50 -2.30 4.51 11.52
N ALA A 51 -3.49 4.54 12.13
CA ALA A 51 -4.44 3.43 12.03
C ALA A 51 -5.09 3.41 10.63
N ILE A 52 -5.30 2.22 10.08
CA ILE A 52 -5.93 2.03 8.75
C ILE A 52 -7.19 1.16 8.90
N PRO A 53 -8.29 1.70 9.44
CA PRO A 53 -9.51 0.95 9.64
C PRO A 53 -10.19 0.59 8.31
N HIS A 54 -10.90 -0.53 8.30
CA HIS A 54 -11.67 -0.98 7.14
C HIS A 54 -12.90 -1.81 7.56
N PRO A 55 -13.91 -1.97 6.68
CA PRO A 55 -15.14 -2.69 7.02
C PRO A 55 -15.07 -4.22 6.77
N TYR A 56 -13.93 -4.74 6.31
CA TYR A 56 -13.75 -6.15 5.93
C TYR A 56 -13.13 -7.00 7.04
N GLY A 57 -13.02 -8.31 6.81
CA GLY A 57 -12.32 -9.27 7.69
C GLY A 57 -13.23 -10.23 8.45
N ARG A 58 -14.52 -10.25 8.11
CA ARG A 58 -15.50 -11.25 8.57
C ARG A 58 -16.15 -11.94 7.38
N LEU A 59 -16.38 -13.25 7.52
CA LEU A 59 -17.14 -14.09 6.59
C LEU A 59 -16.60 -14.12 5.15
N GLN A 60 -15.31 -13.84 4.94
CA GLN A 60 -14.65 -14.16 3.67
C GLN A 60 -14.18 -15.61 3.67
N PHE A 61 -14.32 -16.26 2.52
CA PHE A 61 -13.93 -17.67 2.33
C PHE A 61 -13.26 -17.86 0.98
N GLY A 62 -12.46 -18.94 0.85
CA GLY A 62 -11.82 -19.31 -0.41
C GLY A 62 -11.01 -18.16 -1.04
N ALA A 63 -11.28 -17.86 -2.31
CA ALA A 63 -10.55 -16.83 -3.06
C ALA A 63 -10.70 -15.41 -2.48
N ASP A 64 -11.84 -15.10 -1.87
CA ASP A 64 -12.09 -13.79 -1.26
C ASP A 64 -11.24 -13.60 0.01
N LEU A 65 -11.14 -14.64 0.83
CA LEU A 65 -10.27 -14.63 2.01
C LEU A 65 -8.79 -14.47 1.63
N GLU A 66 -8.35 -15.15 0.58
CA GLU A 66 -7.00 -15.02 0.06
C GLU A 66 -6.72 -13.63 -0.52
N LEU A 67 -7.70 -13.03 -1.21
CA LEU A 67 -7.61 -11.65 -1.68
C LEU A 67 -7.51 -10.67 -0.50
N HIS A 68 -8.29 -10.86 0.55
CA HIS A 68 -8.25 -10.06 1.78
C HIS A 68 -6.85 -10.06 2.39
N PHE A 69 -6.27 -11.24 2.66
CA PHE A 69 -4.92 -11.33 3.20
C PHE A 69 -3.87 -10.72 2.28
N ARG A 70 -3.96 -10.99 0.97
CA ARG A 70 -3.04 -10.40 -0.01
C ARG A 70 -3.11 -8.87 -0.01
N THR A 71 -4.30 -8.31 0.18
CA THR A 71 -4.51 -6.85 0.23
C THR A 71 -3.92 -6.24 1.50
N LEU A 72 -4.15 -6.85 2.66
CA LEU A 72 -3.55 -6.39 3.92
C LEU A 72 -2.02 -6.51 3.91
N ILE A 73 -1.49 -7.64 3.45
CA ILE A 73 -0.05 -7.86 3.29
C ILE A 73 0.53 -6.83 2.32
N GLY A 74 -0.13 -6.57 1.19
CA GLY A 74 0.28 -5.54 0.22
C GLY A 74 0.29 -4.13 0.82
N THR A 75 -0.71 -3.81 1.65
CA THR A 75 -0.81 -2.53 2.37
C THR A 75 0.38 -2.32 3.30
N GLY A 76 0.68 -3.31 4.16
CA GLY A 76 1.86 -3.24 5.06
C GLY A 76 3.20 -3.33 4.32
N SER A 77 3.24 -4.00 3.17
CA SER A 77 4.45 -4.14 2.33
C SER A 77 4.82 -2.86 1.58
N ASN A 78 3.92 -1.87 1.49
CA ASN A 78 4.15 -0.62 0.78
C ASN A 78 5.43 0.08 1.29
N PRO A 79 6.32 0.59 0.41
CA PRO A 79 7.57 1.20 0.85
C PRO A 79 7.40 2.54 1.60
N ASN A 80 6.21 3.17 1.54
CA ASN A 80 5.86 4.30 2.40
C ASN A 80 5.64 3.90 3.87
N VAL A 81 5.53 2.60 4.16
CA VAL A 81 5.38 2.05 5.50
C VAL A 81 6.76 1.58 5.98
N ALA A 82 7.23 2.17 7.07
CA ALA A 82 8.49 1.83 7.73
C ALA A 82 8.35 0.58 8.60
N ALA A 83 7.27 0.51 9.39
CA ALA A 83 6.99 -0.59 10.31
C ALA A 83 5.48 -0.77 10.50
N VAL A 84 5.07 -1.95 10.97
CA VAL A 84 3.65 -2.32 11.10
C VAL A 84 3.38 -2.97 12.45
N VAL A 85 2.30 -2.56 13.11
CA VAL A 85 1.67 -3.34 14.19
C VAL A 85 0.36 -3.89 13.66
N VAL A 86 0.24 -5.20 13.58
CA VAL A 86 -0.98 -5.90 13.12
C VAL A 86 -1.82 -6.28 14.33
N ILE A 87 -3.12 -5.97 14.33
CA ILE A 87 -4.04 -6.39 15.39
C ILE A 87 -5.20 -7.15 14.74
N GLY A 88 -5.48 -8.34 15.26
CA GLY A 88 -6.64 -9.15 14.85
C GLY A 88 -7.36 -9.70 16.06
N ILE A 89 -8.55 -10.27 15.87
CA ILE A 89 -9.23 -10.99 16.95
C ILE A 89 -8.40 -12.21 17.38
N GLU A 90 -8.01 -13.04 16.41
CA GLU A 90 -7.21 -14.24 16.65
C GLU A 90 -5.73 -14.01 16.30
N ASP A 91 -4.82 -14.52 17.13
CA ASP A 91 -3.38 -14.47 16.88
C ASP A 91 -2.98 -15.12 15.55
N GLY A 92 -3.66 -16.19 15.14
CA GLY A 92 -3.35 -16.92 13.91
C GLY A 92 -3.48 -16.04 12.65
N TRP A 93 -4.57 -15.26 12.56
CA TRP A 93 -4.80 -14.38 11.41
C TRP A 93 -3.91 -13.14 11.45
N ALA A 94 -3.70 -12.55 12.64
CA ALA A 94 -2.76 -11.44 12.82
C ALA A 94 -1.33 -11.84 12.43
N LYS A 95 -0.89 -13.02 12.88
CA LYS A 95 0.40 -13.59 12.53
C LYS A 95 0.52 -13.85 11.03
N ARG A 96 -0.51 -14.38 10.38
CA ARG A 96 -0.50 -14.64 8.93
C ARG A 96 -0.20 -13.36 8.13
N VAL A 97 -0.86 -12.25 8.48
CA VAL A 97 -0.62 -10.94 7.84
C VAL A 97 0.78 -10.43 8.17
N ALA A 98 1.18 -10.50 9.44
CA ALA A 98 2.49 -10.04 9.90
C ALA A 98 3.65 -10.77 9.22
N ASP A 99 3.61 -12.11 9.16
CA ASP A 99 4.61 -12.94 8.49
C ASP A 99 4.70 -12.58 6.99
N GLY A 100 3.57 -12.31 6.35
CA GLY A 100 3.52 -11.88 4.95
C GLY A 100 4.23 -10.55 4.72
N ILE A 101 4.02 -9.57 5.60
CA ILE A 101 4.67 -8.26 5.53
C ILE A 101 6.16 -8.37 5.86
N ALA A 102 6.51 -9.18 6.86
CA ALA A 102 7.90 -9.37 7.33
C ALA A 102 8.85 -9.89 6.23
N ARG A 103 8.32 -10.56 5.19
CA ARG A 103 9.10 -10.94 3.99
C ARG A 103 9.73 -9.76 3.25
N THR A 104 9.25 -8.54 3.48
CA THR A 104 9.86 -7.31 2.93
C THR A 104 11.11 -6.87 3.69
N GLY A 105 11.41 -7.47 4.85
CA GLY A 105 12.54 -7.12 5.70
C GLY A 105 12.24 -6.03 6.74
N LYS A 106 11.04 -5.44 6.73
CA LYS A 106 10.67 -4.38 7.67
C LYS A 106 10.24 -4.93 9.04
N PRO A 107 10.34 -4.15 10.13
CA PRO A 107 9.85 -4.54 11.43
C PRO A 107 8.32 -4.68 11.45
N VAL A 108 7.84 -5.82 11.96
CA VAL A 108 6.41 -6.11 12.12
C VAL A 108 6.15 -6.81 13.46
N SER A 109 5.15 -6.36 14.20
CA SER A 109 4.60 -7.04 15.38
C SER A 109 3.14 -7.41 15.13
N TYR A 110 2.64 -8.43 15.82
CA TYR A 110 1.22 -8.79 15.78
C TYR A 110 0.68 -9.05 17.19
N PHE A 111 -0.63 -8.83 17.36
CA PHE A 111 -1.34 -9.08 18.62
C PHE A 111 -2.77 -9.56 18.35
N GLY A 112 -3.20 -10.61 19.06
CA GLY A 112 -4.59 -11.04 19.16
C GLY A 112 -5.34 -10.31 20.29
N ILE A 113 -6.65 -10.09 20.11
CA ILE A 113 -7.54 -9.58 21.17
C ILE A 113 -8.12 -10.75 21.98
N GLU A 114 -8.47 -11.85 21.32
CA GLU A 114 -8.96 -13.05 21.98
C GLU A 114 -7.90 -13.62 22.95
N GLY A 115 -8.34 -14.05 24.13
CA GLY A 115 -7.46 -14.55 25.20
C GLY A 115 -6.70 -13.49 25.99
N HIS A 116 -6.61 -12.26 25.49
CA HIS A 116 -5.88 -11.15 26.15
C HIS A 116 -6.81 -10.03 26.63
N GLY A 117 -7.89 -9.78 25.90
CA GLY A 117 -8.78 -8.66 26.11
C GLY A 117 -8.23 -7.35 25.54
N ASP A 118 -9.14 -6.46 25.15
CA ASP A 118 -8.83 -5.23 24.41
C ASP A 118 -7.78 -4.34 25.10
N MET A 119 -7.92 -4.10 26.41
CA MET A 119 -7.02 -3.20 27.16
C MET A 119 -5.56 -3.68 27.15
N GLU A 120 -5.33 -4.98 27.32
CA GLU A 120 -3.99 -5.55 27.36
C GLU A 120 -3.36 -5.57 25.96
N THR A 121 -4.14 -5.93 24.95
CA THR A 121 -3.72 -5.87 23.55
C THR A 121 -3.32 -4.45 23.14
N VAL A 122 -4.14 -3.44 23.47
CA VAL A 122 -3.83 -2.02 23.22
C VAL A 122 -2.57 -1.58 23.95
N ARG A 123 -2.37 -2.02 25.21
CA ARG A 123 -1.16 -1.69 25.99
C ARG A 123 0.11 -2.24 25.34
N LEU A 124 0.11 -3.52 24.96
CA LEU A 124 1.24 -4.19 24.31
C LEU A 124 1.53 -3.61 22.92
N ALA A 125 0.49 -3.44 22.10
CA ALA A 125 0.59 -2.83 20.77
C ALA A 125 1.11 -1.39 20.83
N SER A 126 0.67 -0.59 21.81
CA SER A 126 1.16 0.78 22.03
C SER A 126 2.66 0.80 22.35
N LYS A 127 3.16 -0.18 23.11
CA LYS A 127 4.60 -0.28 23.40
C LYS A 127 5.40 -0.55 22.12
N ALA A 128 4.99 -1.55 21.32
CA ALA A 128 5.65 -1.87 20.05
C ALA A 128 5.60 -0.67 19.06
N ALA A 129 4.43 -0.02 18.97
CA ALA A 129 4.25 1.14 18.12
C ALA A 129 5.18 2.31 18.50
N LYS A 130 5.36 2.58 19.80
CA LYS A 130 6.33 3.58 20.29
C LYS A 130 7.76 3.25 19.85
N GLU A 131 8.18 2.00 20.03
CA GLU A 131 9.53 1.55 19.65
C GLU A 131 9.74 1.72 18.13
N TYR A 132 8.74 1.40 17.33
CA TYR A 132 8.79 1.62 15.88
C TYR A 132 8.80 3.08 15.47
N VAL A 133 8.05 3.96 16.15
CA VAL A 133 8.10 5.41 15.87
C VAL A 133 9.49 5.96 16.18
N HIS A 134 10.09 5.57 17.30
CA HIS A 134 11.46 5.97 17.64
C HIS A 134 12.44 5.54 16.55
N TRP A 135 12.46 4.25 16.20
CA TRP A 135 13.32 3.73 15.15
C TRP A 135 13.07 4.41 13.79
N ALA A 136 11.81 4.55 13.38
CA ALA A 136 11.47 5.14 12.10
C ALA A 136 11.88 6.62 12.02
N SER A 137 11.86 7.36 13.14
CA SER A 137 12.24 8.77 13.19
C SER A 137 13.73 9.03 12.93
N GLU A 138 14.58 8.01 13.14
CA GLU A 138 16.01 8.10 12.89
C GLU A 138 16.35 7.93 11.40
N LEU A 139 15.46 7.33 10.61
CA LEU A 139 15.66 7.12 9.18
C LEU A 139 15.64 8.45 8.41
N GLN A 140 16.66 8.67 7.59
CA GLN A 140 16.78 9.85 6.74
C GLN A 140 16.39 9.55 5.29
N ARG A 141 15.96 10.60 4.58
CA ARG A 141 15.80 10.51 3.13
C ARG A 141 17.17 10.55 2.46
N GLU A 142 17.27 9.84 1.35
CA GLU A 142 18.42 9.83 0.47
C GLU A 142 18.00 10.25 -0.93
N GLU A 143 18.96 10.74 -1.72
CA GLU A 143 18.73 10.99 -3.13
C GLU A 143 18.59 9.66 -3.89
N ARG A 144 17.46 9.47 -4.56
CA ARG A 144 17.12 8.26 -5.31
C ARG A 144 16.79 8.61 -6.76
N ALA A 145 17.16 7.73 -7.68
CA ALA A 145 16.88 7.91 -9.09
C ALA A 145 15.37 7.86 -9.36
N LEU A 146 14.89 8.65 -10.33
CA LEU A 146 13.47 8.69 -10.70
C LEU A 146 12.85 7.31 -10.98
N LYS A 147 13.62 6.37 -11.56
CA LYS A 147 13.17 4.98 -11.84
C LYS A 147 12.70 4.21 -10.59
N ASP A 148 13.14 4.62 -9.40
CA ASP A 148 12.74 3.98 -8.14
C ASP A 148 11.32 4.40 -7.72
N LEU A 149 10.74 5.41 -8.37
CA LEU A 149 9.39 5.90 -8.11
C LEU A 149 8.33 4.98 -8.73
N TRP A 150 7.24 4.79 -7.99
CA TRP A 150 6.04 4.14 -8.47
C TRP A 150 4.91 5.16 -8.45
N VAL A 151 4.25 5.35 -9.59
CA VAL A 151 3.14 6.30 -9.75
C VAL A 151 1.89 5.52 -10.11
N SER A 152 0.84 5.70 -9.31
CA SER A 152 -0.48 5.15 -9.58
C SER A 152 -1.44 6.28 -9.90
N THR A 153 -2.36 6.06 -10.84
CA THR A 153 -3.48 6.96 -11.09
C THR A 153 -4.81 6.25 -10.83
N LYS A 154 -5.75 7.01 -10.29
CA LYS A 154 -7.16 6.66 -10.21
C LYS A 154 -8.00 7.89 -10.50
N CYS A 155 -9.20 7.69 -11.03
CA CYS A 155 -10.21 8.71 -11.11
C CYS A 155 -10.76 9.01 -9.70
N GLY A 156 -11.37 10.18 -9.58
CA GLY A 156 -12.13 10.58 -8.40
C GLY A 156 -13.61 10.45 -8.72
N GLU A 157 -14.23 11.57 -9.06
CA GLU A 157 -15.58 11.64 -9.59
C GLU A 157 -15.53 11.93 -11.08
N SER A 158 -16.34 11.20 -11.86
CA SER A 158 -16.39 11.40 -13.31
C SER A 158 -17.13 12.69 -13.64
N ASP A 159 -16.56 13.47 -14.55
CA ASP A 159 -17.09 14.72 -15.07
C ASP A 159 -16.92 14.70 -16.60
N THR A 160 -17.87 15.33 -17.29
CA THR A 160 -17.82 15.66 -18.73
C THR A 160 -16.50 16.25 -19.22
N THR A 161 -15.71 16.91 -18.35
CA THR A 161 -14.41 17.49 -18.71
C THR A 161 -13.22 16.57 -18.43
N SER A 162 -13.37 15.51 -17.63
CA SER A 162 -12.26 14.63 -17.22
C SER A 162 -11.55 14.00 -18.42
N GLY A 163 -12.33 13.52 -19.40
CA GLY A 163 -11.83 12.90 -20.63
C GLY A 163 -11.13 13.84 -21.61
N ILE A 164 -11.29 15.15 -21.46
CA ILE A 164 -10.70 16.17 -22.34
C ILE A 164 -9.65 17.05 -21.62
N GLY A 165 -9.56 16.97 -20.29
CA GLY A 165 -8.66 17.76 -19.46
C GLY A 165 -7.71 16.91 -18.61
N SER A 166 -8.17 16.49 -17.43
CA SER A 166 -7.33 15.81 -16.44
C SER A 166 -6.76 14.49 -16.94
N ASN A 167 -7.57 13.65 -17.59
CA ASN A 167 -7.17 12.31 -17.98
C ASN A 167 -6.09 12.35 -19.08
N PRO A 168 -6.23 13.16 -20.16
CA PRO A 168 -5.15 13.39 -21.11
C PRO A 168 -3.88 13.97 -20.48
N CYS A 169 -4.02 14.87 -19.49
CA CYS A 169 -2.87 15.45 -18.79
C CYS A 169 -2.09 14.40 -18.00
N VAL A 170 -2.78 13.51 -17.28
CA VAL A 170 -2.18 12.38 -16.56
C VAL A 170 -1.55 11.39 -17.54
N GLY A 171 -2.22 11.08 -18.66
CA GLY A 171 -1.67 10.24 -19.72
C GLY A 171 -0.35 10.80 -20.29
N ASN A 172 -0.30 12.10 -20.57
CA ASN A 172 0.92 12.78 -21.00
C ASN A 172 2.03 12.76 -19.94
N ALA A 173 1.69 12.79 -18.65
CA ALA A 173 2.67 12.59 -17.59
C ALA A 173 3.22 11.15 -17.57
N PHE A 174 2.37 10.15 -17.75
CA PHE A 174 2.77 8.74 -17.86
C PHE A 174 3.70 8.52 -19.05
N ASP A 175 3.37 9.05 -20.23
CA ASP A 175 4.20 8.94 -21.43
C ASP A 175 5.59 9.58 -21.27
N LYS A 176 5.70 10.64 -20.43
CA LYS A 176 6.98 11.27 -20.08
C LYS A 176 7.77 10.49 -19.04
N LEU A 177 7.12 9.74 -18.15
CA LEU A 177 7.79 8.96 -17.09
C LEU A 177 8.21 7.57 -17.58
N TYR A 178 7.46 6.98 -18.50
CA TYR A 178 7.67 5.61 -18.98
C TYR A 178 9.09 5.36 -19.55
N PRO A 179 9.67 6.24 -20.41
CA PRO A 179 11.02 6.06 -20.93
C PRO A 179 12.12 6.07 -19.87
N HIS A 180 11.84 6.58 -18.67
CA HIS A 180 12.78 6.67 -17.55
C HIS A 180 12.69 5.46 -16.60
N GLY A 181 11.94 4.42 -16.96
CA GLY A 181 11.84 3.17 -16.19
C GLY A 181 11.00 3.28 -14.92
N VAL A 182 10.21 4.35 -14.78
CA VAL A 182 9.25 4.52 -13.68
C VAL A 182 8.17 3.46 -13.79
N THR A 183 7.80 2.85 -12.66
CA THR A 183 6.66 1.92 -12.64
C THR A 183 5.36 2.71 -12.58
N LEU A 184 4.53 2.54 -13.60
CA LEU A 184 3.27 3.25 -13.77
C LEU A 184 2.12 2.26 -13.61
N VAL A 185 1.12 2.64 -12.81
CA VAL A 185 -0.05 1.82 -12.50
C VAL A 185 -1.29 2.65 -12.74
N PHE A 186 -2.32 2.04 -13.33
CA PHE A 186 -3.68 2.55 -13.31
C PHE A 186 -4.60 1.40 -12.92
N GLY A 187 -5.74 1.71 -12.33
CA GLY A 187 -6.73 0.73 -11.87
C GLY A 187 -8.12 1.00 -12.43
N GLU A 188 -9.14 0.53 -11.71
CA GLU A 188 -10.57 0.80 -11.95
C GLU A 188 -11.17 -0.04 -13.08
N THR A 189 -11.24 -1.37 -12.91
CA THR A 189 -11.79 -2.32 -13.90
C THR A 189 -13.16 -1.88 -14.44
N THR A 190 -14.04 -1.36 -13.59
CA THR A 190 -15.38 -0.88 -14.00
C THR A 190 -15.32 0.40 -14.83
N GLU A 191 -14.35 1.28 -14.62
CA GLU A 191 -14.17 2.51 -15.41
C GLU A 191 -13.57 2.23 -16.79
N LEU A 192 -13.01 1.03 -16.99
CA LEU A 192 -12.50 0.59 -18.28
C LEU A 192 -13.56 -0.06 -19.17
N THR A 193 -14.80 -0.21 -18.67
CA THR A 193 -15.87 -0.85 -19.45
C THR A 193 -16.11 -0.12 -20.77
N GLY A 194 -15.96 -0.82 -21.89
CA GLY A 194 -16.04 -0.27 -23.25
C GLY A 194 -14.71 0.22 -23.83
N GLY A 195 -13.64 0.31 -23.03
CA GLY A 195 -12.29 0.72 -23.43
C GLY A 195 -11.26 -0.42 -23.44
N GLU A 196 -11.66 -1.65 -23.10
CA GLU A 196 -10.77 -2.79 -22.88
C GLU A 196 -9.94 -3.11 -24.12
N GLN A 197 -10.53 -3.00 -25.31
CA GLN A 197 -9.83 -3.26 -26.57
C GLN A 197 -8.68 -2.28 -26.81
N LEU A 198 -8.79 -1.03 -26.34
CA LEU A 198 -7.74 -0.01 -26.45
C LEU A 198 -6.52 -0.37 -25.59
N VAL A 199 -6.76 -0.92 -24.39
CA VAL A 199 -5.69 -1.41 -23.51
C VAL A 199 -5.10 -2.71 -24.05
N ALA A 200 -5.94 -3.66 -24.47
CA ALA A 200 -5.52 -4.93 -25.03
C ALA A 200 -4.62 -4.75 -26.28
N ALA A 201 -4.88 -3.74 -27.11
CA ALA A 201 -4.06 -3.39 -28.28
C ALA A 201 -2.67 -2.86 -27.91
N ARG A 202 -2.49 -2.34 -26.68
CA ARG A 202 -1.23 -1.79 -26.17
C ARG A 202 -0.46 -2.76 -25.28
N CYS A 203 -1.00 -3.95 -25.00
CA CYS A 203 -0.31 -4.98 -24.24
C CYS A 203 0.99 -5.42 -24.94
N ARG A 204 2.09 -5.44 -24.20
CA ARG A 204 3.44 -5.69 -24.75
C ARG A 204 3.59 -7.06 -25.40
N THR A 205 2.88 -8.08 -24.89
CA THR A 205 2.93 -9.45 -25.40
C THR A 205 1.53 -10.08 -25.47
N PRO A 206 1.32 -11.11 -26.31
CA PRO A 206 0.05 -11.84 -26.37
C PRO A 206 -0.37 -12.43 -25.02
N GLN A 207 0.58 -12.91 -24.21
CA GLN A 207 0.30 -13.48 -22.88
C GLN A 207 -0.21 -12.43 -21.90
N VAL A 208 0.35 -11.21 -21.93
CA VAL A 208 -0.15 -10.08 -21.11
C VAL A 208 -1.55 -9.68 -21.58
N ARG A 209 -1.79 -9.66 -22.90
CA ARG A 209 -3.10 -9.39 -23.47
C ARG A 209 -4.15 -10.42 -23.02
N GLU A 210 -3.86 -11.70 -23.15
CA GLU A 210 -4.75 -12.79 -22.73
C GLU A 210 -5.04 -12.72 -21.23
N LYS A 211 -4.01 -12.49 -20.40
CA LYS A 211 -4.18 -12.30 -18.96
C LYS A 211 -5.08 -11.11 -18.64
N PHE A 212 -4.92 -9.99 -19.33
CA PHE A 212 -5.77 -8.81 -19.15
C PHE A 212 -7.24 -9.10 -19.54
N MET A 213 -7.48 -9.84 -20.63
CA MET A 213 -8.83 -10.17 -21.10
C MET A 213 -9.57 -11.20 -20.24
N THR A 214 -8.88 -11.85 -19.31
CA THR A 214 -9.42 -12.88 -18.40
C THR A 214 -9.46 -12.42 -16.94
N MET A 215 -9.05 -11.18 -16.66
CA MET A 215 -9.28 -10.49 -15.38
C MET A 215 -10.76 -10.22 -15.17
#